data_AF-A0A7C3LNR4-F1
#
_entry.id   AF-A0A7C3LNR4-F1
#
_cell.length_a   1.000
_cell.length_b   1.000
_cell.length_c   1.000
_cell.angle_alpha   90.00
_cell.angle_beta   90.00
_cell.angle_gamma   90.00
#
_symmetry.space_group_name_H-M   'P 1'
#
loop_
_entity.id
_entity.type
_entity.pdbx_description
1 polymer ?
#
loop_
_entity_poly.entity_id
_entity_poly.type
_entity_poly.pdbx_seq_one_letter_code
_entity_poly.pdbx_strand_id
1 'polypeptide(L)'
;FNRDLIAGGEVNVIPREMPVVVLVNKGSASASEILAGALQDYKRAKIIGTRTFGKASVQQVIRPLPDDTALLLTFQKYYTPKNRSLHGVGLLPDIVVTDIIPDEEENYIISKIYKSGFLEDFRKKNPQYSKQVLSTFRKEIGARGWVLKETVALHLLKSEYNRLKSILIDVEIDPQLSRAIRELENDRARN
;
A
#
# COMPACT_ATOMS: atom_id res chain seq x y z
N PHE A 1 33.14 -16.88 -1.21
CA PHE A 1 32.34 -15.95 -0.38
C PHE A 1 30.96 -15.65 -0.97
N ASN A 2 30.32 -16.62 -1.65
CA ASN A 2 28.91 -16.53 -2.07
C ASN A 2 28.13 -17.53 -1.22
N ARG A 3 27.28 -17.03 -0.32
CA ARG A 3 26.20 -17.81 0.28
C ARG A 3 24.93 -17.10 -0.13
N ASP A 4 24.09 -17.76 -0.91
CA ASP A 4 22.75 -17.26 -1.18
C ASP A 4 21.87 -17.60 0.02
N LEU A 5 21.17 -16.61 0.55
CA LEU A 5 20.22 -16.81 1.64
C LEU A 5 18.85 -17.09 1.03
N ILE A 6 18.34 -18.31 1.26
CA ILE A 6 17.00 -18.75 0.88
C ILE A 6 16.11 -18.66 2.11
N ALA A 7 14.96 -18.00 1.99
CA ALA A 7 13.96 -17.97 3.05
C ALA A 7 13.33 -19.37 3.24
N GLY A 8 13.48 -19.95 4.43
CA GLY A 8 12.87 -21.24 4.82
C GLY A 8 12.81 -21.42 6.34
N GLY A 9 11.76 -22.10 6.82
CA GLY A 9 11.57 -22.45 8.23
C GLY A 9 10.20 -23.10 8.48
N GLU A 10 10.14 -24.07 9.40
CA GLU A 10 8.88 -24.63 9.90
C GLU A 10 8.36 -23.74 11.03
N VAL A 11 7.34 -22.92 10.74
CA VAL A 11 6.75 -22.03 11.74
C VAL A 11 5.22 -22.08 11.63
N ASN A 12 4.57 -22.79 12.56
CA ASN A 12 3.11 -22.88 12.70
C ASN A 12 2.53 -21.69 13.48
N VAL A 13 2.86 -20.45 13.11
CA VAL A 13 2.30 -19.24 13.78
C VAL A 13 0.93 -18.86 13.23
N ILE A 14 0.62 -19.24 11.99
CA ILE A 14 -0.70 -19.05 11.38
C ILE A 14 -1.19 -20.43 10.90
N PRO A 15 -2.36 -20.92 11.36
CA PRO A 15 -2.93 -22.19 10.92
C PRO A 15 -2.94 -22.30 9.39
N ARG A 16 -2.67 -23.47 8.83
CA ARG A 16 -2.58 -23.65 7.38
C ARG A 16 -3.92 -23.36 6.68
N GLU A 17 -5.00 -23.57 7.40
CA GLU A 17 -6.39 -23.42 6.97
C GLU A 17 -6.84 -21.95 7.01
N MET A 18 -6.12 -21.09 7.75
CA MET A 18 -6.46 -19.68 7.84
C MET A 18 -6.03 -18.97 6.54
N PRO A 19 -6.98 -18.38 5.78
CA PRO A 19 -6.66 -17.65 4.56
C PRO A 19 -5.86 -16.39 4.92
N VAL A 20 -4.80 -16.14 4.15
CA VAL A 20 -3.90 -14.99 4.36
C VAL A 20 -3.77 -14.23 3.05
N VAL A 21 -3.93 -12.91 3.15
CA VAL A 21 -3.61 -11.95 2.10
C VAL A 21 -2.56 -10.99 2.64
N VAL A 22 -1.59 -10.64 1.81
CA VAL A 22 -0.54 -9.65 2.16
C VAL A 22 -0.67 -8.46 1.23
N LEU A 23 -0.80 -7.26 1.81
CA LEU A 23 -0.79 -6.01 1.08
C LEU A 23 0.64 -5.50 0.91
N VAL A 24 1.01 -5.10 -0.30
CA VAL A 24 2.33 -4.57 -0.62
C VAL A 24 2.24 -3.32 -1.49
N ASN A 25 3.23 -2.44 -1.36
CA ASN A 25 3.33 -1.25 -2.21
C ASN A 25 4.79 -0.88 -2.50
N LYS A 26 4.99 0.23 -3.22
CA LYS A 26 6.32 0.79 -3.55
C LYS A 26 7.23 1.05 -2.33
N GLY A 27 6.66 1.19 -1.13
CA GLY A 27 7.40 1.36 0.12
C GLY A 27 7.80 0.04 0.79
N SER A 28 7.21 -1.09 0.37
CA SER A 28 7.64 -2.42 0.81
C SER A 28 9.03 -2.72 0.27
N ALA A 29 10.01 -2.88 1.17
CA ALA A 29 11.42 -3.03 0.80
C ALA A 29 12.11 -4.04 1.74
N SER A 30 13.24 -4.63 1.31
CA SER A 30 14.09 -5.46 2.18
C SER A 30 13.36 -6.70 2.70
N ALA A 31 13.43 -6.98 4.01
CA ALA A 31 12.82 -8.14 4.65
C ALA A 31 11.34 -8.34 4.28
N SER A 32 10.57 -7.27 4.12
CA SER A 32 9.16 -7.36 3.74
C SER A 32 8.96 -7.94 2.35
N GLU A 33 9.86 -7.66 1.40
CA GLU A 33 9.81 -8.23 0.05
C GLU A 33 10.15 -9.72 0.04
N ILE A 34 11.12 -10.11 0.87
CA ILE A 34 11.54 -11.51 1.01
C ILE A 34 10.41 -12.32 1.65
N LEU A 35 9.77 -11.79 2.71
CA LEU A 35 8.63 -12.41 3.36
C LEU A 35 7.45 -12.56 2.39
N ALA A 36 7.07 -11.48 1.70
CA ALA A 36 6.00 -11.51 0.72
C ALA A 36 6.31 -12.48 -0.44
N GLY A 37 7.56 -12.47 -0.94
CA GLY A 37 8.01 -13.35 -2.01
C GLY A 37 8.01 -14.83 -1.60
N ALA A 38 8.40 -15.14 -0.36
CA ALA A 38 8.33 -16.50 0.17
C ALA A 38 6.88 -16.97 0.32
N LEU A 39 6.01 -16.14 0.89
CA LEU A 39 4.58 -16.46 1.03
C LEU A 39 3.91 -16.68 -0.34
N GLN A 40 4.26 -15.86 -1.34
CA GLN A 40 3.80 -16.02 -2.72
C GLN A 40 4.30 -17.33 -3.33
N ASP A 41 5.60 -17.61 -3.21
CA ASP A 41 6.23 -18.78 -3.82
C ASP A 41 5.66 -20.10 -3.28
N TYR A 42 5.43 -20.16 -1.97
CA TYR A 42 4.81 -21.30 -1.29
C TYR A 42 3.28 -21.36 -1.47
N LYS A 43 2.67 -20.41 -2.19
CA LYS A 43 1.22 -20.26 -2.30
C LYS A 43 0.53 -20.18 -0.93
N ARG A 44 1.22 -19.67 0.09
CA ARG A 44 0.70 -19.53 1.44
C ARG A 44 -0.21 -18.30 1.55
N ALA A 45 0.07 -17.24 0.81
CA ALA A 45 -0.75 -16.04 0.78
C ALA A 45 -0.84 -15.49 -0.64
N LYS A 46 -1.98 -14.84 -0.95
CA LYS A 46 -2.08 -13.98 -2.14
C LYS A 46 -1.48 -12.62 -1.82
N ILE A 47 -0.64 -12.12 -2.70
CA ILE A 47 -0.02 -10.80 -2.61
C ILE A 47 -0.84 -9.81 -3.44
N ILE A 48 -1.28 -8.71 -2.83
CA ILE A 48 -2.14 -7.69 -3.46
C ILE A 48 -1.50 -6.31 -3.31
N GLY A 49 -1.57 -5.51 -4.37
CA GLY A 49 -1.20 -4.09 -4.29
C GLY A 49 -0.35 -3.65 -5.47
N THR A 50 0.75 -2.96 -5.20
CA THR A 50 1.67 -2.48 -6.25
C THR A 50 3.05 -3.12 -6.15
N ARG A 51 3.84 -3.03 -7.23
CA ARG A 51 5.22 -3.52 -7.26
C ARG A 51 6.02 -2.94 -6.08
N THR A 52 6.77 -3.80 -5.41
CA THR A 52 7.62 -3.41 -4.27
C THR A 52 8.91 -2.72 -4.72
N PHE A 53 9.70 -2.21 -3.77
CA PHE A 53 10.84 -1.35 -4.07
C PHE A 53 11.97 -2.04 -4.85
N GLY A 54 12.29 -3.30 -4.54
CA GLY A 54 13.42 -4.03 -5.11
C GLY A 54 14.73 -3.91 -4.31
N LYS A 55 14.65 -3.72 -2.99
CA LYS A 55 15.84 -3.69 -2.11
C LYS A 55 16.09 -5.10 -1.56
N ALA A 56 16.65 -5.97 -2.38
CA ALA A 56 17.02 -7.34 -1.96
C ALA A 56 18.53 -7.53 -1.78
N SER A 57 19.22 -6.54 -1.18
CA SER A 57 20.66 -6.58 -0.93
C SER A 57 20.98 -6.53 0.56
N VAL A 58 21.99 -7.28 0.99
CA VAL A 58 22.51 -7.25 2.37
C VAL A 58 23.70 -6.31 2.44
N GLN A 59 23.66 -5.39 3.40
CA GLN A 59 24.76 -4.48 3.69
C GLN A 59 25.36 -4.80 5.05
N GLN A 60 26.68 -4.79 5.13
CA GLN A 60 27.43 -4.89 6.37
C GLN A 60 28.23 -3.61 6.58
N VAL A 61 28.18 -3.11 7.81
CA VAL A 61 29.04 -2.01 8.25
C VAL A 61 30.35 -2.61 8.75
N ILE A 62 31.46 -2.25 8.10
CA ILE A 62 32.81 -2.63 8.52
C ILE A 62 33.40 -1.45 9.30
N ARG A 63 33.61 -1.66 10.61
CA ARG A 63 34.15 -0.69 11.57
C ARG A 63 34.94 -1.41 12.69
N PRO A 64 35.88 -0.72 13.35
CA PRO A 64 36.37 0.62 13.01
C PRO A 64 37.33 0.58 11.82
N LEU A 65 37.33 1.65 11.03
CA LEU A 65 38.41 2.01 10.10
C LEU A 65 39.20 3.18 10.72
N PRO A 66 40.40 3.53 10.18
CA PRO A 66 41.12 4.72 10.62
C PRO A 66 40.22 5.97 10.64
N ASP A 67 40.53 6.90 11.55
CA ASP A 67 39.80 8.16 11.73
C ASP A 67 38.30 8.01 12.09
N ASP A 68 37.94 6.95 12.83
CA ASP A 68 36.56 6.63 13.25
C ASP A 68 35.58 6.43 12.07
N THR A 69 36.11 6.12 10.89
CA THR A 69 35.31 5.95 9.67
C THR A 69 34.68 4.55 9.57
N ALA A 70 33.83 4.36 8.55
CA ALA A 70 33.08 3.14 8.31
C ALA A 70 32.95 2.83 6.81
N LEU A 71 32.96 1.54 6.46
CA LEU A 71 32.61 1.09 5.10
C LEU A 71 31.28 0.36 5.12
N LEU A 72 30.31 0.83 4.33
CA LEU A 72 29.07 0.12 4.04
C LEU A 72 29.29 -0.78 2.83
N LEU A 73 29.51 -2.08 3.06
CA LEU A 73 29.75 -3.04 2.00
C LEU A 73 28.47 -3.83 1.68
N THR A 74 28.05 -3.81 0.41
CA THR A 74 27.00 -4.72 -0.08
C THR A 74 27.65 -6.03 -0.50
N PHE A 75 27.30 -7.13 0.15
CA PHE A 75 28.02 -8.40 -0.02
C PHE A 75 27.14 -9.60 -0.37
N GLN A 76 25.81 -9.46 -0.31
CA GLN A 76 24.88 -10.54 -0.67
C GLN A 76 23.60 -9.98 -1.29
N LYS A 77 22.88 -10.86 -2.02
CA LYS A 77 21.52 -10.63 -2.51
C LYS A 77 20.58 -11.68 -1.92
N TYR A 78 19.33 -11.31 -1.75
CA TYR A 78 18.27 -12.24 -1.36
C TYR A 78 17.53 -12.75 -2.59
N TYR A 79 17.20 -14.04 -2.53
CA TYR A 79 16.38 -14.72 -3.52
C TYR A 79 15.15 -15.31 -2.85
N THR A 80 14.04 -15.33 -3.56
CA THR A 80 12.84 -16.04 -3.09
C THR A 80 13.05 -17.56 -3.14
N PRO A 81 12.22 -18.39 -2.49
CA PRO A 81 12.33 -19.86 -2.55
C PRO A 81 12.37 -20.45 -3.97
N LYS A 82 11.74 -19.80 -4.96
CA LYS A 82 11.83 -20.16 -6.38
C LYS A 82 12.99 -19.50 -7.12
N ASN A 83 14.02 -19.09 -6.40
CA ASN A 83 15.24 -18.48 -6.93
C ASN A 83 15.01 -17.19 -7.73
N ARG A 84 13.99 -16.38 -7.39
CA ARG A 84 13.77 -15.08 -8.05
C ARG A 84 14.61 -14.00 -7.36
N SER A 85 15.39 -13.26 -8.15
CA SER A 85 16.04 -12.04 -7.67
C SER A 85 15.03 -10.89 -7.65
N LEU A 86 14.83 -10.28 -6.50
CA LEU A 86 13.98 -9.08 -6.36
C LEU A 86 14.81 -7.79 -6.48
N HIS A 87 16.15 -7.88 -6.46
CA HIS A 87 17.01 -6.70 -6.44
C HIS A 87 16.88 -5.88 -7.74
N GLY A 88 16.57 -4.59 -7.62
CA GLY A 88 16.38 -3.68 -8.74
C GLY A 88 15.06 -3.85 -9.53
N VAL A 89 14.25 -4.85 -9.19
CA VAL A 89 13.01 -5.18 -9.91
C VAL A 89 11.78 -5.15 -9.00
N GLY A 90 11.94 -5.53 -7.74
CA GLY A 90 10.84 -5.72 -6.80
C GLY A 90 10.01 -6.98 -7.07
N LEU A 91 9.16 -7.30 -6.12
CA LEU A 91 8.13 -8.31 -6.19
C LEU A 91 6.91 -7.77 -6.94
N LEU A 92 6.46 -8.52 -7.95
CA LEU A 92 5.17 -8.26 -8.58
C LEU A 92 4.06 -8.99 -7.79
N PRO A 93 3.00 -8.28 -7.35
CA PRO A 93 1.89 -8.91 -6.63
C PRO A 93 1.10 -9.85 -7.55
N ASP A 94 0.38 -10.82 -6.96
CA ASP A 94 -0.52 -11.71 -7.70
C ASP A 94 -1.71 -10.95 -8.28
N ILE A 95 -2.19 -9.95 -7.53
CA ILE A 95 -3.29 -9.08 -7.94
C ILE A 95 -2.80 -7.63 -7.84
N VAL A 96 -2.63 -7.01 -9.01
CA VAL A 96 -2.23 -5.59 -9.07
C VAL A 96 -3.44 -4.71 -8.73
N VAL A 97 -3.30 -3.91 -7.68
CA VAL A 97 -4.26 -2.90 -7.25
C VAL A 97 -3.49 -1.63 -6.89
N THR A 98 -3.70 -0.58 -7.66
CA THR A 98 -3.06 0.71 -7.44
C THR A 98 -3.82 1.52 -6.40
N ASP A 99 -3.10 2.33 -5.64
CA ASP A 99 -3.71 3.35 -4.79
C ASP A 99 -4.46 4.39 -5.64
N ILE A 100 -5.34 5.15 -4.99
CA ILE A 100 -5.98 6.32 -5.60
C ILE A 100 -4.92 7.41 -5.69
N ILE A 101 -4.34 7.58 -6.88
CA ILE A 101 -3.33 8.59 -7.15
C ILE A 101 -3.97 9.66 -8.06
N PRO A 102 -4.23 10.87 -7.53
CA PRO A 102 -4.69 11.98 -8.35
C PRO A 102 -3.61 12.36 -9.38
N ASP A 103 -4.03 12.74 -10.59
CA ASP A 103 -3.11 13.29 -11.60
C ASP A 103 -2.69 14.74 -11.27
N GLU A 104 -1.84 15.35 -12.09
CA GLU A 104 -1.32 16.71 -11.85
C GLU A 104 -2.44 17.77 -11.78
N GLU A 105 -3.45 17.66 -12.65
CA GLU A 105 -4.59 18.56 -12.67
C GLU A 105 -5.44 18.38 -11.42
N GLU A 106 -5.75 17.14 -11.06
CA GLU A 106 -6.50 16.81 -9.83
C GLU A 106 -5.75 17.29 -8.59
N ASN A 107 -4.42 17.13 -8.51
CA ASN A 107 -3.61 17.62 -7.41
C ASN A 107 -3.65 19.15 -7.29
N TYR A 108 -3.61 19.86 -8.41
CA TYR A 108 -3.76 21.32 -8.44
C TYR A 108 -5.14 21.75 -7.93
N ILE A 109 -6.20 21.07 -8.35
CA ILE A 109 -7.58 21.31 -7.90
C ILE A 109 -7.73 21.01 -6.40
N ILE A 110 -7.19 19.88 -5.94
CA ILE A 110 -7.18 19.51 -4.51
C ILE A 110 -6.51 20.61 -3.69
N SER A 111 -5.35 21.13 -4.14
CA SER A 111 -4.66 22.23 -3.47
C SER A 111 -5.52 23.50 -3.39
N LYS A 112 -6.23 23.86 -4.47
CA LYS A 112 -7.17 24.98 -4.48
C LYS A 112 -8.32 24.79 -3.49
N ILE A 113 -8.91 23.59 -3.48
CA ILE A 113 -10.01 23.24 -2.59
C ILE A 113 -9.57 23.41 -1.13
N TYR A 114 -8.40 22.88 -0.74
CA TYR A 114 -7.87 23.05 0.61
C TYR A 114 -7.65 24.52 0.97
N LYS A 115 -7.01 25.30 0.08
CA LYS A 115 -6.71 26.72 0.32
C LYS A 115 -7.96 27.59 0.43
N SER A 116 -9.06 27.19 -0.21
CA SER A 116 -10.30 27.95 -0.20
C SER A 116 -11.10 27.85 1.12
N GLY A 117 -10.76 26.92 2.01
CA GLY A 117 -11.58 26.61 3.20
C GLY A 117 -12.89 25.87 2.89
N PHE A 118 -13.18 25.62 1.61
CA PHE A 118 -14.44 25.01 1.16
C PHE A 118 -14.75 23.67 1.85
N LEU A 119 -13.75 22.81 2.05
CA LEU A 119 -13.96 21.49 2.68
C LEU A 119 -14.49 21.62 4.11
N GLU A 120 -13.96 22.58 4.87
CA GLU A 120 -14.38 22.78 6.26
C GLU A 120 -15.80 23.31 6.32
N ASP A 121 -16.13 24.30 5.47
CA ASP A 121 -17.47 24.88 5.38
C ASP A 121 -18.50 23.85 4.90
N PHE A 122 -18.13 23.05 3.90
CA PHE A 122 -18.97 21.98 3.37
C PHE A 122 -19.25 20.92 4.43
N ARG A 123 -18.23 20.51 5.21
CA ARG A 123 -18.38 19.58 6.33
C ARG A 123 -19.24 20.16 7.45
N LYS A 124 -19.10 21.44 7.80
CA LYS A 124 -19.95 22.09 8.82
C LYS A 124 -21.43 22.06 8.43
N LYS A 125 -21.73 22.26 7.14
CA LYS A 125 -23.10 22.15 6.59
C LYS A 125 -23.59 20.70 6.49
N ASN A 126 -22.68 19.74 6.35
CA ASN A 126 -22.97 18.31 6.21
C ASN A 126 -22.19 17.51 7.28
N PRO A 127 -22.66 17.43 8.54
CA PRO A 127 -21.84 16.89 9.63
C PRO A 127 -21.49 15.40 9.50
N GLN A 128 -22.28 14.66 8.72
CA GLN A 128 -22.14 13.22 8.53
C GLN A 128 -22.01 12.88 7.05
N TYR A 129 -21.07 11.98 6.75
CA TYR A 129 -20.88 11.44 5.40
C TYR A 129 -22.06 10.54 4.99
N SER A 130 -22.49 10.67 3.73
CA SER A 130 -23.37 9.72 3.04
C SER A 130 -23.12 9.77 1.53
N LYS A 131 -23.61 8.78 0.78
CA LYS A 131 -23.53 8.79 -0.70
C LYS A 131 -24.24 10.00 -1.32
N GLN A 132 -25.31 10.47 -0.70
CA GLN A 132 -26.01 11.69 -1.12
C GLN A 132 -25.11 12.92 -0.90
N VAL A 133 -24.44 13.01 0.24
CA VAL A 133 -23.48 14.10 0.52
C VAL A 133 -22.32 14.10 -0.50
N LEU A 134 -21.81 12.93 -0.90
CA LEU A 134 -20.81 12.85 -1.97
C LEU A 134 -21.34 13.39 -3.30
N SER A 135 -22.58 13.06 -3.66
CA SER A 135 -23.20 13.58 -4.90
C SER A 135 -23.36 15.10 -4.86
N THR A 136 -23.77 15.65 -3.71
CA THR A 136 -23.86 17.10 -3.48
C THR A 136 -22.49 17.75 -3.56
N PHE A 137 -21.48 17.18 -2.89
CA PHE A 137 -20.10 17.65 -2.92
C PHE A 137 -19.58 17.76 -4.36
N ARG A 138 -19.75 16.69 -5.16
CA ARG A 138 -19.33 16.65 -6.57
C ARG A 138 -20.03 17.72 -7.41
N LYS A 139 -21.34 17.91 -7.20
CA LYS A 139 -22.10 18.96 -7.89
C LYS A 139 -21.59 20.35 -7.53
N GLU A 140 -21.28 20.57 -6.25
CA GLU A 140 -20.79 21.84 -5.73
C GLU A 140 -19.38 22.20 -6.22
N ILE A 141 -18.44 21.25 -6.22
CA ILE A 141 -17.10 21.50 -6.77
C ILE A 141 -17.16 21.66 -8.30
N GLY A 142 -18.03 20.89 -8.98
CA GLY A 142 -18.25 21.02 -10.41
C GLY A 142 -18.80 22.39 -10.82
N ALA A 143 -19.75 22.94 -10.06
CA ALA A 143 -20.27 24.30 -10.27
C ALA A 143 -19.21 25.40 -10.14
N ARG A 144 -18.10 25.12 -9.44
CA ARG A 144 -16.94 26.01 -9.26
C ARG A 144 -15.84 25.76 -10.29
N GLY A 145 -16.05 24.84 -11.24
CA GLY A 145 -15.06 24.43 -12.24
C GLY A 145 -13.98 23.48 -11.70
N TRP A 146 -14.17 22.90 -10.52
CA TRP A 146 -13.27 21.90 -9.93
C TRP A 146 -13.74 20.50 -10.27
N VAL A 147 -13.21 19.93 -11.35
CA VAL A 147 -13.55 18.60 -11.83
C VAL A 147 -12.57 17.58 -11.25
N LEU A 148 -13.07 16.59 -10.53
CA LEU A 148 -12.29 15.48 -9.97
C LEU A 148 -12.94 14.15 -10.38
N LYS A 149 -12.13 13.10 -10.57
CA LYS A 149 -12.65 11.73 -10.69
C LYS A 149 -13.42 11.36 -9.42
N GLU A 150 -14.41 10.48 -9.57
CA GLU A 150 -15.26 10.08 -8.45
C GLU A 150 -14.48 9.49 -7.28
N THR A 151 -13.49 8.65 -7.57
CA THR A 151 -12.61 8.03 -6.57
C THR A 151 -11.79 9.06 -5.81
N VAL A 152 -11.28 10.08 -6.51
CA VAL A 152 -10.50 11.17 -5.91
C VAL A 152 -11.38 12.07 -5.06
N ALA A 153 -12.57 12.45 -5.56
CA ALA A 153 -13.54 13.23 -4.79
C ALA A 153 -14.01 12.50 -3.52
N LEU A 154 -14.28 11.19 -3.63
CA LEU A 154 -14.61 10.33 -2.50
C LEU A 154 -13.48 10.31 -1.48
N HIS A 155 -12.25 10.05 -1.93
CA HIS A 155 -11.07 10.00 -1.08
C HIS A 155 -10.83 11.32 -0.36
N LEU A 156 -10.90 12.45 -1.09
CA LEU A 156 -10.74 13.79 -0.53
C LEU A 156 -11.78 14.07 0.56
N LEU A 157 -13.05 13.82 0.26
CA LEU A 157 -14.15 14.10 1.18
C LEU A 157 -14.07 13.23 2.44
N LYS A 158 -13.87 11.93 2.27
CA LYS A 158 -13.78 10.99 3.40
C LYS A 158 -12.54 11.23 4.26
N SER A 159 -11.41 11.59 3.66
CA SER A 159 -10.22 12.01 4.40
C SER A 159 -10.49 13.22 5.31
N GLU A 160 -11.28 14.20 4.85
CA GLU A 160 -11.70 15.35 5.68
C GLU A 160 -12.60 14.91 6.86
N TYR A 161 -13.54 13.98 6.65
CA TYR A 161 -14.35 13.44 7.75
C TYR A 161 -13.55 12.57 8.73
N ASN A 162 -12.63 11.76 8.21
CA ASN A 162 -11.83 10.82 8.99
C ASN A 162 -10.77 11.52 9.84
N ARG A 163 -10.25 12.68 9.38
CA ARG A 163 -9.29 13.52 10.11
C ARG A 163 -9.71 13.80 11.55
N LEU A 164 -11.01 13.89 11.81
CA LEU A 164 -11.55 14.23 13.13
C LEU A 164 -11.99 13.03 13.97
N LYS A 165 -12.11 11.85 13.35
CA LYS A 165 -12.73 10.67 13.97
C LYS A 165 -11.73 9.62 14.45
N SER A 166 -10.43 9.90 14.43
CA SER A 166 -9.39 8.92 14.76
C SER A 166 -9.62 7.54 14.10
N ILE A 167 -10.26 7.53 12.93
CA ILE A 167 -10.57 6.31 12.19
C ILE A 167 -9.29 5.91 11.47
N LEU A 168 -8.73 4.78 11.88
CA LEU A 168 -7.48 4.26 11.31
C LEU A 168 -7.70 3.56 9.97
N ILE A 169 -8.90 3.05 9.70
CA ILE A 169 -9.16 2.18 8.54
C ILE A 169 -10.51 2.52 7.90
N ASP A 170 -10.49 2.74 6.58
CA ASP A 170 -11.69 3.01 5.78
C ASP A 170 -11.65 2.24 4.46
N VAL A 171 -12.45 1.18 4.38
CA VAL A 171 -12.46 0.23 3.27
C VAL A 171 -12.95 0.84 1.95
N GLU A 172 -13.72 1.94 1.99
CA GLU A 172 -14.23 2.55 0.74
C GLU A 172 -13.16 3.37 0.02
N ILE A 173 -12.15 3.86 0.74
CA ILE A 173 -11.07 4.69 0.18
C ILE A 173 -9.75 3.94 0.05
N ASP A 174 -9.71 2.69 0.51
CA ASP A 174 -8.59 1.79 0.40
C ASP A 174 -8.92 0.66 -0.60
N PRO A 175 -8.57 0.82 -1.90
CA PRO A 175 -8.87 -0.18 -2.91
C PRO A 175 -8.13 -1.51 -2.67
N GLN A 176 -6.93 -1.47 -2.08
CA GLN A 176 -6.14 -2.66 -1.80
C GLN A 176 -6.78 -3.49 -0.69
N LEU A 177 -7.20 -2.85 0.40
CA LEU A 177 -7.91 -3.49 1.50
C LEU A 177 -9.29 -4.00 1.06
N SER A 178 -10.05 -3.20 0.30
CA SER A 178 -11.34 -3.65 -0.26
C SER A 178 -11.17 -4.90 -1.11
N ARG A 179 -10.12 -4.96 -1.94
CA ARG A 179 -9.83 -6.16 -2.73
C ARG A 179 -9.41 -7.34 -1.86
N ALA A 180 -8.58 -7.12 -0.84
CA ALA A 180 -8.16 -8.17 0.08
C ALA A 180 -9.34 -8.82 0.81
N ILE A 181 -10.28 -8.01 1.30
CA ILE A 181 -11.50 -8.51 1.96
C ILE A 181 -12.30 -9.41 1.01
N ARG A 182 -12.53 -8.97 -0.25
CA ARG A 182 -13.24 -9.79 -1.25
C ARG A 182 -12.52 -11.11 -1.54
N GLU A 183 -11.19 -11.10 -1.61
CA GLU A 183 -10.42 -12.34 -1.80
C GLU A 183 -10.60 -13.30 -0.63
N LEU A 184 -10.58 -12.80 0.60
CA LEU A 184 -10.78 -13.62 1.80
C LEU A 184 -12.22 -14.17 1.88
N GLU A 185 -13.23 -13.37 1.51
CA GLU A 185 -14.63 -13.81 1.44
C GLU A 185 -14.84 -14.90 0.38
N ASN A 186 -14.23 -14.73 -0.80
CA ASN A 186 -14.32 -15.72 -1.88
C ASN A 186 -13.63 -17.05 -1.53
N ASP A 187 -12.56 -17.00 -0.73
CA ASP A 187 -11.86 -18.22 -0.29
C ASP A 187 -12.65 -18.91 0.83
N ARG A 188 -13.39 -18.18 1.69
CA ARG A 188 -14.35 -18.76 2.64
C ARG A 188 -15.55 -19.42 1.97
N ALA A 189 -16.05 -18.87 0.86
CA ALA A 189 -17.19 -19.45 0.14
C ALA A 189 -16.84 -20.75 -0.61
N ARG A 190 -15.55 -21.04 -0.81
CA ARG A 190 -15.05 -22.22 -1.54
C ARG A 190 -14.65 -23.40 -0.66
N ASN A 191 -14.60 -23.19 0.66
CA ASN A 191 -14.23 -24.19 1.67
C ASN A 191 -15.44 -24.51 2.55
#